data_AF-A0A2D4YUP4-F1
#
_entry.id   AF-A0A2D4YUP4-F1
#
_cell.length_a   1.000
_cell.length_b   1.000
_cell.length_c   1.000
_cell.angle_alpha   90.00
_cell.angle_beta   90.00
_cell.angle_gamma   90.00
#
_symmetry.space_group_name_H-M   'P 1'
#
loop_
_entity.id
_entity.type
_entity.pdbx_description
1 polymer ?
#
loop_
_entity_poly.entity_id
_entity_poly.type
_entity_poly.pdbx_seq_one_letter_code
_entity_poly.pdbx_strand_id
1 'polypeptide(L)'
;MTDGKTGSNSQPWASSIIFNIQSIDATNNSVLWRKRGGGVDHVTLKLDTSGKLIFTLGRLGDGNYIKFTSANSLATDQWTALYIDYNGGRTRETDNYSSRFRIKSIDLSNGTATDLTASGTWEAFGDGSRNNVTGSLLLGANSSGNNNFSGDIAAFAISTLKTNTTLPDDTEVDKFVRDPKTWLSDYKIGNKFRYPSQDFNQAHTNFAMDSAGAATTASAAATQIYLFGDGMPLGGGRSDSYADMKIRNRVYPGYSNVELIKGSGTNFSSGSFTSISTPLSPSITSVSSSTANGSYGVGDVITIDAVFSAAVNVVTTGGSPTLEIETGDTDRTASYSSGSGTTTLNFTYTVQEGDNSNDLDLTGTSALALNGGTIKASTGAANNANLTLASPGAANSLGDNKALVIDGSAPTIAIADDDADDSLSIGDTSTLTFTLSEASTDFIESDVSVSGGALSNWTAVSSTSY
;
A
#
# COMPACT_ATOMS: atom_id res chain seq x y z
N MET A 1 -10.63 -21.68 7.72
CA MET A 1 -10.63 -23.13 7.40
C MET A 1 -9.43 -23.74 8.08
N THR A 2 -9.52 -24.92 8.70
CA THR A 2 -8.32 -25.62 9.22
C THR A 2 -7.38 -25.91 8.07
N ASP A 3 -6.13 -25.44 8.15
CA ASP A 3 -5.17 -25.60 7.06
C ASP A 3 -5.01 -27.07 6.67
N GLY A 4 -5.17 -27.34 5.38
CA GLY A 4 -4.99 -28.68 4.81
C GLY A 4 -3.55 -29.16 5.04
N LYS A 5 -3.38 -30.47 5.28
CA LYS A 5 -2.06 -31.08 5.24
C LYS A 5 -1.63 -31.34 3.80
N THR A 6 -0.33 -31.26 3.56
CA THR A 6 0.26 -31.69 2.30
C THR A 6 0.15 -33.21 2.14
N GLY A 7 -0.47 -33.65 1.06
CA GLY A 7 -0.79 -35.05 0.75
C GLY A 7 0.40 -35.84 0.20
N SER A 8 0.20 -37.16 0.10
CA SER A 8 1.22 -38.14 -0.30
C SER A 8 1.14 -38.58 -1.77
N ASN A 9 0.22 -38.04 -2.57
CA ASN A 9 -0.02 -38.51 -3.94
C ASN A 9 0.89 -37.84 -4.98
N SER A 10 1.05 -36.52 -4.87
CA SER A 10 1.90 -35.71 -5.76
C SER A 10 2.86 -34.85 -4.92
N GLN A 11 3.82 -34.19 -5.56
CA GLN A 11 4.70 -33.22 -4.90
C GLN A 11 3.92 -31.92 -4.64
N PRO A 12 3.71 -31.52 -3.37
CA PRO A 12 3.16 -30.21 -3.02
C PRO A 12 4.08 -29.08 -3.48
N TRP A 13 3.52 -27.94 -3.86
CA TRP A 13 4.27 -26.77 -4.33
C TRP A 13 3.51 -25.47 -4.07
N ALA A 14 4.24 -24.36 -4.09
CA ALA A 14 3.73 -23.00 -4.02
C ALA A 14 4.44 -22.11 -5.05
N SER A 15 3.75 -21.07 -5.50
CA SER A 15 4.28 -20.02 -6.36
C SER A 15 3.72 -18.66 -5.97
N SER A 16 4.49 -17.61 -6.19
CA SER A 16 4.03 -16.23 -6.06
C SER A 16 4.52 -15.38 -7.22
N ILE A 17 3.80 -14.29 -7.47
CA ILE A 17 4.18 -13.28 -8.45
C ILE A 17 3.73 -11.91 -7.98
N ILE A 18 4.61 -10.91 -8.15
CA ILE A 18 4.32 -9.49 -7.96
C ILE A 18 4.42 -8.83 -9.33
N PHE A 19 3.33 -8.22 -9.77
CA PHE A 19 3.24 -7.61 -11.10
C PHE A 19 2.33 -6.38 -11.10
N ASN A 20 2.52 -5.51 -12.07
CA ASN A 20 1.62 -4.42 -12.39
C ASN A 20 1.16 -4.60 -13.83
N ILE A 21 -0.14 -4.74 -14.05
CA ILE A 21 -0.71 -4.78 -15.39
C ILE A 21 -1.16 -3.38 -15.80
N GLN A 22 -0.60 -2.87 -16.89
CA GLN A 22 -0.88 -1.52 -17.40
C GLN A 22 -2.13 -1.49 -18.26
N SER A 23 -2.44 -2.59 -18.95
CA SER A 23 -3.65 -2.71 -19.76
C SER A 23 -4.04 -4.18 -19.96
N ILE A 24 -5.35 -4.42 -20.00
CA ILE A 24 -5.92 -5.71 -20.40
C ILE A 24 -6.04 -5.76 -21.92
N ASP A 25 -5.52 -6.83 -22.53
CA ASP A 25 -5.78 -7.10 -23.94
C ASP A 25 -7.22 -7.61 -24.10
N ALA A 26 -8.06 -6.80 -24.76
CA ALA A 26 -9.47 -7.13 -24.98
C ALA A 26 -9.69 -8.30 -25.95
N THR A 27 -8.66 -8.72 -26.69
CA THR A 27 -8.75 -9.76 -27.73
C THR A 27 -8.15 -11.08 -27.26
N ASN A 28 -7.12 -11.03 -26.43
CA ASN A 28 -6.40 -12.23 -26.01
C ASN A 28 -6.10 -12.24 -24.51
N ASN A 29 -5.92 -13.45 -23.96
CA ASN A 29 -5.49 -13.60 -22.58
C ASN A 29 -4.05 -13.09 -22.36
N SER A 30 -3.82 -12.36 -21.27
CA SER A 30 -2.51 -11.88 -20.83
C SER A 30 -1.83 -12.90 -19.92
N VAL A 31 -0.81 -13.60 -20.41
CA VAL A 31 -0.11 -14.65 -19.63
C VAL A 31 0.87 -14.02 -18.64
N LEU A 32 0.67 -14.29 -17.35
CA LEU A 32 1.58 -13.87 -16.28
C LEU A 32 2.78 -14.81 -16.21
N TRP A 33 2.51 -16.12 -16.12
CA TRP A 33 3.53 -17.15 -16.22
C TRP A 33 2.94 -18.49 -16.65
N ARG A 34 3.79 -19.38 -17.16
CA ARG A 34 3.40 -20.76 -17.49
C ARG A 34 4.57 -21.73 -17.50
N LYS A 35 4.27 -23.00 -17.31
CA LYS A 35 5.19 -24.12 -17.50
C LYS A 35 4.72 -24.96 -18.69
N ARG A 36 5.58 -25.13 -19.69
CA ARG A 36 5.27 -25.75 -20.99
C ARG A 36 6.28 -26.84 -21.37
N GLY A 37 5.80 -28.00 -21.80
CA GLY A 37 6.66 -29.10 -22.29
C GLY A 37 6.05 -29.78 -23.53
N GLY A 38 6.88 -30.14 -24.52
CA GLY A 38 6.40 -30.86 -25.71
C GLY A 38 5.31 -30.13 -26.51
N GLY A 39 5.31 -28.79 -26.50
CA GLY A 39 4.31 -27.98 -27.19
C GLY A 39 3.02 -27.71 -26.41
N VAL A 40 2.80 -28.36 -25.26
CA VAL A 40 1.59 -28.20 -24.44
C VAL A 40 1.87 -27.48 -23.11
N ASP A 41 0.93 -26.64 -22.68
CA ASP A 41 0.98 -25.95 -21.39
C ASP A 41 0.51 -26.90 -20.27
N HIS A 42 1.25 -26.94 -19.17
CA HIS A 42 1.03 -27.82 -18.02
C HIS A 42 0.53 -27.06 -16.78
N VAL A 43 1.04 -25.86 -16.56
CA VAL A 43 0.59 -24.94 -15.51
C VAL A 43 0.58 -23.55 -16.10
N THR A 44 -0.49 -22.80 -15.90
CA THR A 44 -0.58 -21.44 -16.42
C THR A 44 -1.31 -20.55 -15.44
N LEU A 45 -0.78 -19.33 -15.27
CA LEU A 45 -1.46 -18.22 -14.65
C LEU A 45 -1.56 -17.09 -15.67
N LYS A 46 -2.78 -16.59 -15.89
CA LYS A 46 -3.07 -15.57 -16.91
C LYS A 46 -4.27 -14.72 -16.48
N LEU A 47 -4.47 -13.63 -17.19
CA LEU A 47 -5.70 -12.85 -17.14
C LEU A 47 -6.49 -13.08 -18.42
N ASP A 48 -7.81 -13.18 -18.32
CA ASP A 48 -8.68 -13.19 -19.50
C ASP A 48 -8.88 -11.79 -20.07
N THR A 49 -9.64 -11.69 -21.16
CA THR A 49 -9.92 -10.42 -21.86
C THR A 49 -10.76 -9.43 -21.04
N SER A 50 -11.30 -9.86 -19.90
CA SER A 50 -12.02 -9.02 -18.93
C SER A 50 -11.18 -8.69 -17.69
N GLY A 51 -9.93 -9.17 -17.62
CA GLY A 51 -9.03 -8.95 -16.49
C GLY A 51 -9.25 -9.92 -15.33
N LYS A 52 -10.03 -11.00 -15.49
CA LYS A 52 -10.18 -12.04 -14.45
C LYS A 52 -8.98 -12.97 -14.43
N LEU A 53 -8.59 -13.40 -13.24
CA LEU A 53 -7.51 -14.34 -13.04
C LEU A 53 -7.94 -15.75 -13.46
N ILE A 54 -7.15 -16.36 -14.33
CA ILE A 54 -7.30 -17.75 -14.75
C ILE A 54 -6.05 -18.54 -14.34
N PHE A 55 -6.26 -19.54 -13.51
CA PHE A 55 -5.23 -20.54 -13.18
C PHE A 55 -5.61 -21.88 -13.80
N THR A 56 -4.64 -22.57 -14.40
CA THR A 56 -4.86 -23.92 -14.93
C THR A 56 -3.74 -24.87 -14.57
N LEU A 57 -4.09 -26.14 -14.32
CA LEU A 57 -3.15 -27.24 -14.11
C LEU A 57 -3.61 -28.49 -14.89
N GLY A 58 -2.71 -29.09 -15.65
CA GLY A 58 -2.97 -30.26 -16.50
C GLY A 58 -2.50 -30.04 -17.94
N ARG A 59 -2.71 -31.01 -18.83
CA ARG A 59 -2.28 -30.92 -20.23
C ARG A 59 -3.33 -30.17 -21.06
N LEU A 60 -3.21 -28.84 -21.11
CA LEU A 60 -4.16 -27.97 -21.82
C LEU A 60 -4.36 -28.37 -23.28
N GLY A 61 -3.27 -28.70 -23.99
CA GLY A 61 -3.33 -29.10 -25.40
C GLY A 61 -4.07 -30.43 -25.65
N ASP A 62 -4.21 -31.27 -24.61
CA ASP A 62 -4.92 -32.54 -24.69
C ASP A 62 -6.37 -32.43 -24.17
N GLY A 63 -6.79 -31.24 -23.70
CA GLY A 63 -8.11 -31.04 -23.09
C GLY A 63 -8.28 -31.65 -21.69
N ASN A 64 -7.19 -32.09 -21.04
CA ASN A 64 -7.22 -32.72 -19.71
C ASN A 64 -6.60 -31.80 -18.66
N TYR A 65 -7.41 -30.92 -18.07
CA TYR A 65 -6.94 -29.91 -17.12
C TYR A 65 -8.03 -29.41 -16.17
N ILE A 66 -7.59 -28.85 -15.05
CA ILE A 66 -8.44 -28.08 -14.14
C ILE A 66 -8.24 -26.59 -14.40
N LYS A 67 -9.30 -25.81 -14.21
CA LYS A 67 -9.31 -24.36 -14.39
C LYS A 67 -9.98 -23.69 -13.21
N PHE A 68 -9.34 -22.65 -12.69
CA PHE A 68 -9.93 -21.69 -11.78
C PHE A 68 -10.15 -20.36 -12.51
N THR A 69 -11.28 -19.71 -12.24
CA THR A 69 -11.57 -18.33 -12.69
C THR A 69 -11.97 -17.48 -11.49
N SER A 70 -11.32 -16.33 -11.29
CA SER A 70 -11.68 -15.43 -10.19
C SER A 70 -13.08 -14.82 -10.36
N ALA A 71 -13.75 -14.52 -9.26
CA ALA A 71 -15.03 -13.83 -9.28
C ALA A 71 -14.91 -12.44 -9.93
N ASN A 72 -13.90 -11.69 -9.50
CA ASN A 72 -13.66 -10.30 -9.85
C ASN A 72 -12.44 -10.16 -10.76
N SER A 73 -12.44 -9.11 -11.57
CA SER A 73 -11.27 -8.68 -12.35
C SER A 73 -10.23 -8.03 -11.43
N LEU A 74 -8.96 -8.16 -11.79
CA LEU A 74 -7.87 -7.45 -11.12
C LEU A 74 -7.80 -6.01 -11.63
N ALA A 75 -7.37 -5.09 -10.76
CA ALA A 75 -7.16 -3.69 -11.13
C ALA A 75 -5.92 -3.53 -12.04
N THR A 76 -6.01 -2.63 -13.01
CA THR A 76 -4.87 -2.18 -13.81
C THR A 76 -4.14 -1.04 -13.11
N ASP A 77 -2.89 -0.77 -13.51
CA ASP A 77 -2.02 0.28 -12.99
C ASP A 77 -1.83 0.24 -11.46
N GLN A 78 -1.93 -0.97 -10.89
CA GLN A 78 -1.75 -1.25 -9.47
C GLN A 78 -0.80 -2.46 -9.32
N TRP A 79 0.14 -2.35 -8.38
CA TRP A 79 0.97 -3.49 -8.02
C TRP A 79 0.12 -4.54 -7.31
N THR A 80 0.09 -5.73 -7.88
CA THR A 80 -0.68 -6.86 -7.40
C THR A 80 0.26 -8.00 -7.04
N ALA A 81 0.03 -8.61 -5.89
CA ALA A 81 0.74 -9.81 -5.48
C ALA A 81 -0.23 -10.99 -5.37
N LEU A 82 0.14 -12.10 -6.00
CA LEU A 82 -0.64 -13.34 -5.97
C LEU A 82 0.22 -14.47 -5.40
N TYR A 83 -0.41 -15.34 -4.62
CA TYR A 83 0.15 -16.57 -4.09
C TYR A 83 -0.75 -17.74 -4.46
N ILE A 84 -0.16 -18.85 -4.89
CA ILE A 84 -0.87 -20.09 -5.21
C ILE A 84 -0.11 -21.25 -4.59
N ASP A 85 -0.80 -22.10 -3.84
CA ASP A 85 -0.27 -23.38 -3.43
C ASP A 85 -1.14 -24.55 -3.85
N TYR A 86 -0.51 -25.73 -3.85
CA TYR A 86 -1.12 -27.01 -4.09
C TYR A 86 -0.64 -28.00 -3.05
N ASN A 87 -1.59 -28.67 -2.39
CA ASN A 87 -1.28 -29.58 -1.30
C ASN A 87 -0.80 -30.96 -1.73
N GLY A 88 -0.67 -31.28 -3.03
CA GLY A 88 -0.24 -32.62 -3.45
C GLY A 88 -1.34 -33.70 -3.39
N GLY A 89 -2.59 -33.32 -3.10
CA GLY A 89 -3.75 -34.22 -3.13
C GLY A 89 -4.21 -34.52 -4.55
N ARG A 90 -4.79 -35.70 -4.79
CA ARG A 90 -5.27 -36.11 -6.12
C ARG A 90 -6.30 -35.09 -6.68
N THR A 91 -6.29 -34.90 -8.00
CA THR A 91 -7.15 -33.95 -8.73
C THR A 91 -7.87 -34.64 -9.91
N ARG A 92 -8.93 -35.38 -9.62
CA ARG A 92 -9.91 -35.95 -10.57
C ARG A 92 -11.06 -34.97 -10.78
N GLU A 93 -11.87 -35.19 -11.81
CA GLU A 93 -13.08 -34.40 -12.15
C GLU A 93 -14.12 -34.28 -11.03
N THR A 94 -14.15 -35.23 -10.08
CA THR A 94 -15.08 -35.27 -8.94
C THR A 94 -14.52 -34.68 -7.65
N ASP A 95 -13.26 -34.23 -7.65
CA ASP A 95 -12.59 -33.74 -6.45
C ASP A 95 -12.97 -32.28 -6.13
N ASN A 96 -13.06 -31.96 -4.84
CA ASN A 96 -13.20 -30.58 -4.40
C ASN A 96 -11.86 -29.83 -4.55
N TYR A 97 -11.67 -29.11 -5.65
CA TYR A 97 -10.43 -28.38 -5.95
C TYR A 97 -10.10 -27.27 -4.95
N SER A 98 -11.10 -26.63 -4.36
CA SER A 98 -10.90 -25.60 -3.32
C SER A 98 -10.28 -26.17 -2.03
N SER A 99 -10.32 -27.49 -1.84
CA SER A 99 -9.61 -28.19 -0.75
C SER A 99 -8.17 -28.60 -1.10
N ARG A 100 -7.75 -28.39 -2.36
CA ARG A 100 -6.46 -28.84 -2.91
C ARG A 100 -5.53 -27.67 -3.23
N PHE A 101 -6.11 -26.56 -3.67
CA PHE A 101 -5.40 -25.34 -4.01
C PHE A 101 -5.82 -24.24 -3.06
N ARG A 102 -4.88 -23.35 -2.74
CA ARG A 102 -5.19 -22.03 -2.19
C ARG A 102 -4.65 -20.98 -3.14
N ILE A 103 -5.50 -20.03 -3.53
CA ILE A 103 -5.16 -18.89 -4.36
C ILE A 103 -5.45 -17.65 -3.52
N LYS A 104 -4.43 -16.83 -3.28
CA LYS A 104 -4.53 -15.65 -2.42
C LYS A 104 -4.01 -14.40 -3.13
N SER A 105 -4.63 -13.26 -2.87
CA SER A 105 -4.02 -11.96 -3.10
C SER A 105 -3.34 -11.47 -1.83
N ILE A 106 -2.17 -10.88 -1.95
CA ILE A 106 -1.40 -10.35 -0.81
C ILE A 106 -1.35 -8.83 -0.90
N ASP A 107 -1.75 -8.15 0.16
CA ASP A 107 -1.57 -6.72 0.29
C ASP A 107 -0.07 -6.42 0.51
N LEU A 108 0.55 -5.73 -0.45
CA LEU A 108 1.97 -5.44 -0.41
C LEU A 108 2.37 -4.47 0.71
N SER A 109 1.42 -3.68 1.23
CA SER A 109 1.68 -2.70 2.30
C SER A 109 1.85 -3.34 3.68
N ASN A 110 1.10 -4.41 3.95
CA ASN A 110 1.01 -4.99 5.30
C ASN A 110 1.15 -6.53 5.32
N GLY A 111 1.14 -7.20 4.17
CA GLY A 111 1.28 -8.67 4.05
C GLY A 111 -0.02 -9.45 4.23
N THR A 112 -1.16 -8.77 4.40
CA THR A 112 -2.45 -9.43 4.64
C THR A 112 -2.84 -10.27 3.44
N ALA A 113 -3.11 -11.55 3.68
CA ALA A 113 -3.52 -12.50 2.66
C ALA A 113 -5.05 -12.58 2.58
N THR A 114 -5.62 -12.35 1.40
CA THR A 114 -7.04 -12.53 1.11
C THR A 114 -7.24 -13.78 0.27
N ASP A 115 -8.10 -14.69 0.72
CA ASP A 115 -8.38 -15.94 0.02
C ASP A 115 -9.36 -15.73 -1.15
N LEU A 116 -8.91 -16.06 -2.37
CA LEU A 116 -9.68 -16.00 -3.60
C LEU A 116 -10.27 -17.37 -3.99
N THR A 117 -9.84 -18.44 -3.34
CA THR A 117 -10.11 -19.83 -3.72
C THR A 117 -11.60 -20.16 -3.73
N ALA A 118 -12.32 -19.68 -2.71
CA ALA A 118 -13.72 -20.02 -2.48
C ALA A 118 -14.69 -19.11 -3.26
N SER A 119 -14.27 -17.90 -3.61
CA SER A 119 -15.10 -16.95 -4.35
C SER A 119 -15.06 -17.18 -5.86
N GLY A 120 -13.97 -17.74 -6.39
CA GLY A 120 -13.87 -18.11 -7.80
C GLY A 120 -14.58 -19.41 -8.16
N THR A 121 -14.63 -19.69 -9.46
CA THR A 121 -15.24 -20.90 -10.01
C THR A 121 -14.16 -21.90 -10.43
N TRP A 122 -14.41 -23.19 -10.16
CA TRP A 122 -13.55 -24.28 -10.59
C TRP A 122 -14.25 -25.15 -11.62
N GLU A 123 -13.54 -25.48 -12.69
CA GLU A 123 -14.00 -26.31 -13.80
C GLU A 123 -12.98 -27.43 -14.06
N ALA A 124 -13.49 -28.61 -14.45
CA ALA A 124 -12.68 -29.74 -14.87
C ALA A 124 -12.97 -30.06 -16.34
N PHE A 125 -11.91 -30.34 -17.09
CA PHE A 125 -11.98 -30.76 -18.48
C PHE A 125 -11.26 -32.10 -18.62
N GLY A 126 -11.91 -33.07 -19.26
CA GLY A 126 -11.36 -34.42 -19.47
C GLY A 126 -11.15 -35.19 -18.15
N ASP A 127 -10.14 -36.08 -18.11
CA ASP A 127 -9.84 -36.95 -16.95
C ASP A 127 -9.21 -36.22 -15.73
N GLY A 128 -9.15 -34.88 -15.77
CA GLY A 128 -8.50 -34.04 -14.76
C GLY A 128 -6.98 -33.89 -14.99
N SER A 129 -6.22 -33.64 -13.92
CA SER A 129 -4.78 -33.37 -14.08
C SER A 129 -3.96 -34.66 -14.22
N ARG A 130 -3.24 -34.80 -15.34
CA ARG A 130 -2.12 -35.75 -15.47
C ARG A 130 -0.87 -35.14 -14.84
N ASN A 131 -0.23 -35.89 -13.94
CA ASN A 131 0.67 -35.35 -12.92
C ASN A 131 2.08 -34.94 -13.38
N ASN A 132 2.48 -35.22 -14.62
CA ASN A 132 3.85 -34.97 -15.06
C ASN A 132 3.98 -33.57 -15.65
N VAL A 133 4.24 -32.59 -14.78
CA VAL A 133 4.55 -31.21 -15.18
C VAL A 133 6.02 -31.12 -15.59
N THR A 134 6.28 -31.10 -16.89
CA THR A 134 7.64 -31.03 -17.47
C THR A 134 7.83 -29.80 -18.36
N GLY A 135 9.08 -29.54 -18.76
CA GLY A 135 9.44 -28.50 -19.73
C GLY A 135 9.82 -27.13 -19.12
N SER A 136 9.86 -26.10 -19.95
CA SER A 136 10.36 -24.75 -19.63
C SER A 136 9.36 -23.93 -18.81
N LEU A 137 9.87 -23.07 -17.93
CA LEU A 137 9.10 -21.99 -17.28
C LEU A 137 9.22 -20.72 -18.12
N LEU A 138 8.11 -20.01 -18.30
CA LEU A 138 8.03 -18.75 -19.03
C LEU A 138 7.30 -17.70 -18.16
N LEU A 139 7.85 -16.49 -18.07
CA LEU A 139 7.23 -15.32 -17.42
C LEU A 139 6.85 -14.32 -18.51
N GLY A 140 5.64 -13.75 -18.46
CA GLY A 140 5.18 -12.68 -19.36
C GLY A 140 5.02 -13.02 -20.86
N ALA A 141 5.41 -14.24 -21.29
CA ALA A 141 5.40 -14.84 -22.66
C ALA A 141 6.80 -15.03 -23.32
N ASN A 142 6.92 -16.01 -24.23
CA ASN A 142 8.05 -16.12 -25.18
C ASN A 142 7.71 -16.99 -26.43
N SER A 143 8.27 -16.51 -27.55
CA SER A 143 8.68 -17.07 -28.86
C SER A 143 7.67 -17.49 -29.93
N SER A 144 6.36 -17.25 -29.78
CA SER A 144 5.45 -17.47 -30.91
C SER A 144 4.14 -16.67 -30.81
N GLY A 145 4.24 -15.35 -30.97
CA GLY A 145 3.15 -14.52 -31.51
C GLY A 145 2.03 -14.03 -30.59
N ASN A 146 1.96 -14.43 -29.32
CA ASN A 146 0.95 -13.92 -28.38
C ASN A 146 1.61 -13.23 -27.18
N ASN A 147 2.16 -12.04 -27.43
CA ASN A 147 2.74 -11.13 -26.44
C ASN A 147 1.64 -10.23 -25.86
N ASN A 148 0.77 -10.78 -25.01
CA ASN A 148 -0.44 -10.05 -24.57
C ASN A 148 -0.36 -9.54 -23.13
N PHE A 149 0.75 -9.82 -22.43
CA PHE A 149 1.01 -9.19 -21.15
C PHE A 149 1.54 -7.77 -21.42
N SER A 150 0.84 -6.77 -20.90
CA SER A 150 1.19 -5.36 -20.98
C SER A 150 1.41 -4.85 -19.56
N GLY A 151 2.66 -4.84 -19.10
CA GLY A 151 2.95 -4.54 -17.71
C GLY A 151 4.37 -4.86 -17.28
N ASP A 152 4.58 -4.85 -15.97
CA ASP A 152 5.85 -5.06 -15.29
C ASP A 152 5.72 -6.21 -14.28
N ILE A 153 6.78 -7.02 -14.13
CA ILE A 153 6.86 -8.08 -13.11
C ILE A 153 8.04 -7.74 -12.19
N ALA A 154 7.78 -7.51 -10.91
CA ALA A 154 8.80 -7.15 -9.92
C ALA A 154 9.42 -8.36 -9.23
N ALA A 155 8.61 -9.41 -9.00
CA ALA A 155 9.07 -10.63 -8.36
C ALA A 155 8.30 -11.85 -8.83
N PHE A 156 8.98 -12.99 -8.85
CA PHE A 156 8.38 -14.30 -9.02
C PHE A 156 9.09 -15.28 -8.10
N ALA A 157 8.34 -16.14 -7.44
CA ALA A 157 8.87 -17.24 -6.66
C ALA A 157 8.13 -18.52 -7.01
N ILE A 158 8.83 -19.64 -6.99
CA ILE A 158 8.20 -20.96 -7.04
C ILE A 158 9.02 -21.93 -6.21
N SER A 159 8.36 -22.73 -5.37
CA SER A 159 9.04 -23.78 -4.62
C SER A 159 8.16 -24.99 -4.38
N THR A 160 8.79 -26.14 -4.18
CA THR A 160 8.09 -27.30 -3.63
C THR A 160 7.74 -27.04 -2.16
N LEU A 161 6.71 -27.67 -1.61
CA LEU A 161 6.41 -27.63 -0.18
C LEU A 161 6.74 -28.98 0.47
N LYS A 162 6.89 -28.97 1.80
CA LYS A 162 7.16 -30.17 2.59
C LYS A 162 5.93 -31.08 2.55
N THR A 163 6.15 -32.39 2.46
CA THR A 163 5.05 -33.38 2.46
C THR A 163 4.65 -33.76 3.88
N ASN A 164 3.39 -34.14 4.07
CA ASN A 164 2.82 -34.55 5.36
C ASN A 164 2.93 -33.50 6.48
N THR A 165 2.95 -32.21 6.13
CA THR A 165 2.93 -31.09 7.07
C THR A 165 1.73 -30.20 6.82
N THR A 166 1.43 -29.29 7.74
CA THR A 166 0.52 -28.19 7.45
C THR A 166 1.02 -27.40 6.25
N LEU A 167 0.09 -26.89 5.46
CA LEU A 167 0.41 -25.88 4.45
C LEU A 167 0.90 -24.59 5.13
N PRO A 168 1.61 -23.72 4.40
CA PRO A 168 2.04 -22.42 4.90
C PRO A 168 0.88 -21.62 5.52
N ASP A 169 1.09 -21.09 6.72
CA ASP A 169 0.15 -20.13 7.30
C ASP A 169 0.30 -18.75 6.62
N ASP A 170 -0.54 -17.78 6.97
CA ASP A 170 -0.50 -16.45 6.33
C ASP A 170 0.79 -15.69 6.61
N THR A 171 1.46 -15.96 7.74
CA THR A 171 2.78 -15.37 8.04
C THR A 171 3.86 -15.95 7.14
N GLU A 172 3.83 -17.27 6.90
CA GLU A 172 4.74 -17.94 5.99
C GLU A 172 4.45 -17.54 4.53
N VAL A 173 3.19 -17.43 4.13
CA VAL A 173 2.77 -16.95 2.79
C VAL A 173 3.29 -15.54 2.55
N ASP A 174 3.09 -14.65 3.52
CA ASP A 174 3.56 -13.27 3.45
C ASP A 174 5.08 -13.21 3.19
N LYS A 175 5.86 -13.91 4.02
CA LYS A 175 7.30 -14.05 3.82
C LYS A 175 7.63 -14.65 2.45
N PHE A 176 6.94 -15.70 2.00
CA PHE A 176 7.20 -16.30 0.69
C PHE A 176 7.02 -15.31 -0.46
N VAL A 177 6.06 -14.38 -0.35
CA VAL A 177 5.78 -13.38 -1.38
C VAL A 177 6.69 -12.16 -1.28
N ARG A 178 6.82 -11.56 -0.09
CA ARG A 178 7.46 -10.27 0.12
C ARG A 178 8.94 -10.37 0.54
N ASP A 179 9.34 -11.45 1.21
CA ASP A 179 10.72 -11.71 1.63
C ASP A 179 11.11 -13.19 1.49
N PRO A 180 11.18 -13.69 0.24
CA PRO A 180 11.44 -15.10 -0.02
C PRO A 180 12.82 -15.57 0.47
N LYS A 181 13.76 -14.63 0.69
CA LYS A 181 15.08 -14.93 1.25
C LYS A 181 14.94 -15.40 2.70
N THR A 182 14.23 -14.63 3.51
CA THR A 182 13.96 -15.02 4.91
C THR A 182 13.09 -16.27 4.96
N TRP A 183 12.11 -16.40 4.05
CA TRP A 183 11.33 -17.63 3.94
C TRP A 183 12.21 -18.87 3.69
N LEU A 184 13.17 -18.77 2.77
CA LEU A 184 14.11 -19.85 2.49
C LEU A 184 14.91 -20.24 3.74
N SER A 185 15.43 -19.25 4.48
CA SER A 185 16.17 -19.47 5.71
C SER A 185 15.33 -20.16 6.79
N ASP A 186 14.12 -19.65 7.02
CA ASP A 186 13.26 -20.07 8.12
C ASP A 186 12.62 -21.45 7.88
N TYR A 187 12.20 -21.74 6.64
CA TYR A 187 11.28 -22.86 6.36
C TYR A 187 11.88 -23.96 5.48
N LYS A 188 12.96 -23.67 4.74
CA LYS A 188 13.54 -24.60 3.75
C LYS A 188 14.87 -25.17 4.18
N ILE A 189 15.80 -24.35 4.64
CA ILE A 189 17.14 -24.80 5.06
C ILE A 189 17.03 -25.87 6.15
N GLY A 190 17.79 -26.96 5.99
CA GLY A 190 17.83 -28.07 6.96
C GLY A 190 16.64 -29.04 6.90
N ASN A 191 15.61 -28.78 6.09
CA ASN A 191 14.42 -29.62 5.99
C ASN A 191 14.51 -30.66 4.86
N LYS A 192 13.82 -31.80 5.04
CA LYS A 192 13.68 -32.89 4.05
C LYS A 192 12.43 -32.70 3.18
N PHE A 193 12.58 -32.88 1.88
CA PHE A 193 11.50 -32.79 0.88
C PHE A 193 11.44 -34.07 0.05
N ARG A 194 10.28 -34.36 -0.55
CA ARG A 194 10.13 -35.48 -1.49
C ARG A 194 10.82 -35.13 -2.81
N TYR A 195 11.46 -36.13 -3.43
CA TYR A 195 12.10 -36.00 -4.73
C TYR A 195 11.08 -35.79 -5.85
N PRO A 196 11.38 -34.95 -6.86
CA PRO A 196 10.57 -34.86 -8.08
C PRO A 196 10.61 -36.13 -8.93
N SER A 197 11.66 -36.96 -8.83
CA SER A 197 11.70 -38.29 -9.45
C SER A 197 11.10 -39.35 -8.51
N GLN A 198 10.37 -40.30 -9.08
CA GLN A 198 9.58 -41.30 -8.36
C GLN A 198 10.41 -42.40 -7.66
N ASP A 199 11.71 -42.18 -7.44
CA ASP A 199 12.57 -43.19 -6.80
C ASP A 199 12.41 -43.12 -5.29
N PHE A 200 11.45 -43.88 -4.78
CA PHE A 200 11.13 -44.04 -3.35
C PHE A 200 12.28 -44.64 -2.50
N ASN A 201 13.40 -45.01 -3.12
CA ASN A 201 14.54 -45.70 -2.50
C ASN A 201 15.77 -44.81 -2.26
N GLN A 202 15.72 -43.50 -2.51
CA GLN A 202 16.84 -42.60 -2.23
C GLN A 202 16.71 -41.94 -0.85
N ALA A 203 17.81 -41.91 -0.08
CA ALA A 203 17.87 -41.23 1.20
C ALA A 203 17.62 -39.73 1.00
N HIS A 204 16.52 -39.22 1.56
CA HIS A 204 16.20 -37.78 1.56
C HIS A 204 17.35 -36.99 2.20
N THR A 205 18.12 -36.25 1.39
CA THR A 205 19.13 -35.31 1.90
C THR A 205 18.46 -34.01 2.38
N ASN A 206 19.09 -33.33 3.33
CA ASN A 206 18.61 -32.01 3.80
C ASN A 206 18.82 -30.97 2.70
N PHE A 207 17.89 -30.03 2.55
CA PHE A 207 18.10 -28.87 1.68
C PHE A 207 19.25 -27.99 2.23
N ALA A 208 20.19 -27.63 1.37
CA ALA A 208 21.35 -26.79 1.66
C ALA A 208 21.60 -25.81 0.50
N MET A 209 21.95 -24.56 0.81
CA MET A 209 22.22 -23.52 -0.19
C MET A 209 23.61 -23.61 -0.82
N ASP A 210 24.54 -24.36 -0.22
CA ASP A 210 25.89 -24.56 -0.74
C ASP A 210 26.45 -25.88 -0.19
N SER A 211 26.74 -26.82 -1.07
CA SER A 211 27.60 -27.94 -0.72
C SER A 211 28.44 -28.30 -1.93
N ALA A 212 29.52 -27.55 -2.14
CA ALA A 212 30.56 -27.82 -3.14
C ALA A 212 31.33 -29.15 -2.95
N GLY A 213 30.77 -30.18 -2.30
CA GLY A 213 31.55 -31.35 -1.89
C GLY A 213 30.82 -32.68 -1.71
N ALA A 214 29.54 -32.82 -2.03
CA ALA A 214 28.87 -34.13 -2.02
C ALA A 214 28.27 -34.43 -3.39
N ALA A 215 28.92 -35.35 -4.10
CA ALA A 215 28.50 -35.92 -5.38
C ALA A 215 27.24 -36.82 -5.24
N THR A 216 26.18 -36.29 -4.64
CA THR A 216 24.83 -36.83 -4.78
C THR A 216 23.93 -35.69 -5.22
N THR A 217 23.49 -35.76 -6.47
CA THR A 217 22.70 -34.84 -7.30
C THR A 217 21.32 -34.44 -6.73
N ALA A 218 21.16 -34.44 -5.41
CA ALA A 218 19.89 -34.64 -4.73
C ALA A 218 19.41 -33.40 -3.93
N SER A 219 20.33 -32.55 -3.46
CA SER A 219 20.01 -31.39 -2.60
C SER A 219 19.41 -30.18 -3.34
N ALA A 220 19.59 -30.08 -4.66
CA ALA A 220 19.15 -28.95 -5.50
C ALA A 220 17.85 -29.20 -6.28
N ALA A 221 17.18 -30.36 -6.08
CA ALA A 221 15.99 -30.74 -6.87
C ALA A 221 14.67 -30.09 -6.38
N ALA A 222 14.68 -29.35 -5.28
CA ALA A 222 13.55 -28.52 -4.88
C ALA A 222 13.56 -27.25 -5.75
N THR A 223 12.73 -27.18 -6.79
CA THR A 223 12.68 -26.03 -7.71
C THR A 223 12.68 -24.69 -6.96
N GLN A 224 13.54 -23.73 -7.35
CA GLN A 224 13.52 -22.33 -6.90
C GLN A 224 14.03 -21.42 -8.01
N ILE A 225 13.29 -20.36 -8.38
CA ILE A 225 13.84 -19.21 -9.11
C ILE A 225 13.17 -17.92 -8.59
N TYR A 226 14.00 -16.93 -8.26
CA TYR A 226 13.63 -15.58 -7.82
C TYR A 226 14.31 -14.53 -8.71
N LEU A 227 13.56 -13.53 -9.21
CA LEU A 227 14.13 -12.39 -9.95
C LEU A 227 13.60 -11.08 -9.38
N PHE A 228 14.49 -10.09 -9.26
CA PHE A 228 14.27 -8.85 -8.53
C PHE A 228 14.62 -7.62 -9.37
N GLY A 229 13.62 -6.77 -9.61
CA GLY A 229 13.72 -5.45 -10.25
C GLY A 229 12.74 -4.47 -9.61
N ASP A 230 13.04 -3.16 -9.65
CA ASP A 230 12.24 -2.11 -8.99
C ASP A 230 11.04 -1.59 -9.81
N GLY A 231 10.89 -2.09 -11.04
CA GLY A 231 9.85 -1.66 -11.97
C GLY A 231 10.03 -0.24 -12.53
N MET A 232 11.11 0.49 -12.24
CA MET A 232 11.23 1.93 -12.58
C MET A 232 12.00 2.26 -13.87
N PRO A 233 11.49 3.18 -14.71
CA PRO A 233 12.23 4.01 -15.66
C PRO A 233 13.72 4.18 -15.41
N LEU A 234 14.68 3.63 -16.16
CA LEU A 234 16.00 4.25 -16.09
C LEU A 234 15.89 5.64 -16.72
N GLY A 235 16.32 6.67 -16.00
CA GLY A 235 16.20 8.06 -16.40
C GLY A 235 16.56 8.29 -17.87
N GLY A 236 15.66 8.95 -18.60
CA GLY A 236 15.89 9.44 -19.95
C GLY A 236 14.98 8.84 -21.02
N GLY A 237 13.78 9.43 -21.16
CA GLY A 237 12.98 9.38 -22.39
C GLY A 237 12.29 8.04 -22.69
N ARG A 238 10.99 8.12 -23.02
CA ARG A 238 10.27 7.08 -23.75
C ARG A 238 10.94 6.91 -25.13
N SER A 239 11.97 6.07 -25.22
CA SER A 239 12.48 5.62 -26.52
C SER A 239 11.80 4.30 -26.84
N ASP A 240 10.75 4.42 -27.66
CA ASP A 240 9.82 3.37 -28.08
C ASP A 240 10.47 2.42 -29.11
N SER A 241 11.80 2.29 -29.07
CA SER A 241 12.60 1.72 -30.16
C SER A 241 12.91 0.23 -29.98
N TYR A 242 12.04 -0.51 -29.29
CA TYR A 242 11.90 -1.97 -29.39
C TYR A 242 10.41 -2.30 -29.44
N ALA A 243 9.81 -2.09 -30.61
CA ALA A 243 8.38 -2.18 -30.86
C ALA A 243 7.74 -3.58 -30.72
N ASP A 244 8.38 -4.55 -30.06
CA ASP A 244 7.83 -5.92 -29.97
C ASP A 244 8.15 -6.72 -28.71
N MET A 245 8.66 -6.09 -27.64
CA MET A 245 8.92 -6.77 -26.36
C MET A 245 8.08 -6.16 -25.24
N LYS A 246 6.83 -6.65 -25.11
CA LYS A 246 5.81 -6.17 -24.14
C LYS A 246 6.03 -6.62 -22.69
N ILE A 247 7.16 -7.28 -22.39
CA ILE A 247 7.59 -7.61 -21.02
C ILE A 247 8.75 -6.68 -20.66
N ARG A 248 8.52 -5.75 -19.74
CA ARG A 248 9.58 -4.89 -19.20
C ARG A 248 10.12 -5.50 -17.91
N ASN A 249 11.12 -6.37 -18.05
CA ASN A 249 11.93 -6.81 -16.91
C ASN A 249 13.02 -5.77 -16.67
N ARG A 250 12.89 -4.90 -15.67
CA ARG A 250 13.95 -3.93 -15.30
C ARG A 250 14.68 -4.40 -14.04
N VAL A 251 15.71 -5.22 -14.25
CA VAL A 251 16.78 -5.53 -13.30
C VAL A 251 17.97 -4.64 -13.66
N TYR A 252 18.47 -3.80 -12.75
CA TYR A 252 19.66 -2.96 -13.01
C TYR A 252 20.92 -3.85 -13.18
N PRO A 253 21.64 -3.77 -14.31
CA PRO A 253 22.96 -4.37 -14.46
C PRO A 253 24.01 -3.36 -13.93
N GLY A 254 24.20 -3.38 -12.62
CA GLY A 254 25.37 -2.78 -11.94
C GLY A 254 26.27 -3.83 -11.27
N TYR A 255 25.76 -5.05 -11.09
CA TYR A 255 26.52 -6.23 -10.72
C TYR A 255 25.98 -7.42 -11.52
N SER A 256 26.89 -8.27 -11.99
CA SER A 256 26.75 -9.19 -13.11
C SER A 256 25.50 -10.09 -13.08
N ASN A 257 24.83 -10.13 -14.23
CA ASN A 257 23.98 -11.17 -14.81
C ASN A 257 23.86 -12.44 -13.96
N VAL A 258 22.67 -12.68 -13.38
CA VAL A 258 22.31 -13.98 -12.82
C VAL A 258 21.15 -14.56 -13.63
N GLU A 259 21.52 -15.20 -14.74
CA GLU A 259 20.72 -16.20 -15.42
C GLU A 259 20.93 -17.52 -14.66
N LEU A 260 19.90 -18.06 -13.97
CA LEU A 260 20.04 -19.30 -13.19
C LEU A 260 19.02 -20.40 -13.59
N ILE A 261 19.39 -21.04 -14.70
CA ILE A 261 19.47 -22.49 -14.93
C ILE A 261 18.21 -23.28 -15.39
N LYS A 262 18.39 -23.93 -16.55
CA LYS A 262 17.78 -25.21 -16.96
C LYS A 262 18.59 -26.34 -16.31
N GLY A 263 17.96 -27.20 -15.51
CA GLY A 263 18.64 -28.23 -14.73
C GLY A 263 19.62 -29.11 -15.53
N SER A 264 20.92 -28.93 -15.27
CA SER A 264 21.95 -29.96 -15.37
C SER A 264 23.24 -29.52 -14.68
N GLY A 265 23.41 -29.85 -13.39
CA GLY A 265 24.69 -30.37 -12.90
C GLY A 265 25.84 -29.47 -12.41
N THR A 266 25.68 -28.22 -11.96
CA THR A 266 26.80 -27.49 -11.29
C THR A 266 26.39 -26.79 -9.99
N ASN A 267 27.34 -26.76 -9.04
CA ASN A 267 27.17 -26.37 -7.63
C ASN A 267 26.78 -24.88 -7.45
N PHE A 268 25.88 -24.63 -6.49
CA PHE A 268 25.60 -23.29 -5.94
C PHE A 268 26.86 -22.71 -5.27
N SER A 269 27.10 -21.40 -5.40
CA SER A 269 27.86 -20.65 -4.40
C SER A 269 27.01 -19.48 -3.93
N SER A 270 26.82 -19.36 -2.62
CA SER A 270 25.98 -18.33 -2.00
C SER A 270 26.57 -16.93 -2.23
N GLY A 271 26.10 -16.23 -3.26
CA GLY A 271 26.27 -14.78 -3.37
C GLY A 271 25.41 -14.08 -2.31
N SER A 272 25.99 -13.16 -1.54
CA SER A 272 25.31 -12.40 -0.50
C SER A 272 24.02 -11.75 -1.01
N PHE A 273 22.89 -12.30 -0.56
CA PHE A 273 21.58 -11.75 -0.84
C PHE A 273 21.44 -10.36 -0.19
N THR A 274 21.32 -9.28 -0.96
CA THR A 274 20.75 -8.03 -0.45
C THR A 274 19.25 -8.18 -0.32
N SER A 275 18.71 -7.86 0.86
CA SER A 275 17.28 -7.82 1.12
C SER A 275 16.58 -6.87 0.15
N ILE A 276 15.51 -7.33 -0.50
CA ILE A 276 14.50 -6.39 -0.97
C ILE A 276 13.85 -5.83 0.29
N SER A 277 14.09 -4.54 0.51
CA SER A 277 13.10 -3.70 1.15
C SER A 277 11.92 -3.67 0.18
N THR A 278 10.85 -4.44 0.43
CA THR A 278 9.58 -4.13 -0.23
C THR A 278 9.36 -2.64 -0.07
N PRO A 279 9.05 -1.86 -1.12
CA PRO A 279 8.55 -0.53 -0.88
C PRO A 279 7.21 -0.71 -0.18
N LEU A 280 7.23 -0.78 1.14
CA LEU A 280 6.06 -0.67 1.99
C LEU A 280 5.37 0.59 1.50
N SER A 281 4.11 0.48 1.06
CA SER A 281 3.33 1.66 0.73
C SER A 281 3.45 2.63 1.90
N PRO A 282 3.99 3.84 1.70
CA PRO A 282 4.20 4.77 2.80
C PRO A 282 2.85 5.01 3.48
N SER A 283 2.84 4.95 4.80
CA SER A 283 1.63 5.21 5.60
C SER A 283 1.89 6.39 6.51
N ILE A 284 0.85 7.15 6.83
CA ILE A 284 0.98 8.22 7.82
C ILE A 284 1.14 7.58 9.19
N THR A 285 2.20 7.97 9.87
CA THR A 285 2.58 7.48 11.21
C THR A 285 2.24 8.48 12.30
N SER A 286 2.19 9.77 11.96
CA SER A 286 1.87 10.85 12.89
C SER A 286 1.46 12.11 12.13
N VAL A 287 0.62 12.92 12.75
CA VAL A 287 0.38 14.31 12.36
C VAL A 287 0.84 15.21 13.50
N SER A 288 1.64 16.22 13.21
CA SER A 288 2.15 17.19 14.18
C SER A 288 2.10 18.59 13.56
N SER A 289 2.67 19.58 14.23
CA SER A 289 2.90 20.91 13.71
C SER A 289 4.32 21.38 14.02
N SER A 290 4.90 22.17 13.12
CA SER A 290 6.13 22.91 13.35
C SER A 290 5.86 24.29 13.97
N THR A 291 4.60 24.73 13.99
CA THR A 291 4.12 25.85 14.80
C THR A 291 4.18 25.45 16.28
N ALA A 292 4.65 26.36 17.13
CA ALA A 292 4.77 26.12 18.56
C ALA A 292 3.40 25.92 19.22
N ASN A 293 3.37 25.33 20.42
CA ASN A 293 2.13 25.33 21.20
C ASN A 293 1.77 26.77 21.59
N GLY A 294 0.48 27.12 21.55
CA GLY A 294 0.04 28.48 21.84
C GLY A 294 -1.38 28.77 21.38
N SER A 295 -1.77 30.05 21.51
CA SER A 295 -3.02 30.59 21.00
C SER A 295 -2.73 31.40 19.73
N TYR A 296 -3.59 31.25 18.73
CA TYR A 296 -3.42 31.83 17.41
C TYR A 296 -4.69 32.53 16.96
N GLY A 297 -4.52 33.78 16.51
CA GLY A 297 -5.60 34.65 16.08
C GLY A 297 -5.71 34.77 14.56
N VAL A 298 -6.72 35.50 14.10
CA VAL A 298 -6.94 35.76 12.66
C VAL A 298 -5.67 36.26 11.97
N GLY A 299 -5.32 35.61 10.85
CA GLY A 299 -4.13 35.93 10.05
C GLY A 299 -2.87 35.15 10.44
N ASP A 300 -2.84 34.50 11.60
CA ASP A 300 -1.74 33.62 11.97
C ASP A 300 -1.68 32.40 11.05
N VAL A 301 -0.45 31.97 10.74
CA VAL A 301 -0.19 30.82 9.86
C VAL A 301 0.23 29.61 10.70
N ILE A 302 -0.53 28.53 10.58
CA ILE A 302 -0.26 27.24 11.20
C ILE A 302 0.29 26.28 10.15
N THR A 303 1.46 25.68 10.42
CA THR A 303 2.04 24.64 9.57
C THR A 303 1.78 23.27 10.17
N ILE A 304 1.10 22.40 9.43
CA ILE A 304 0.76 21.03 9.83
C ILE A 304 1.69 20.07 9.11
N ASP A 305 2.30 19.16 9.86
CA ASP A 305 3.31 18.21 9.41
C ASP A 305 2.71 16.79 9.38
N ALA A 306 2.47 16.25 8.19
CA ALA A 306 2.06 14.85 8.02
C ALA A 306 3.30 13.97 7.83
N VAL A 307 3.57 13.08 8.78
CA VAL A 307 4.78 12.24 8.85
C VAL A 307 4.50 10.84 8.34
N PHE A 308 5.18 10.43 7.27
CA PHE A 308 5.07 9.13 6.62
C PHE A 308 6.15 8.15 7.09
N SER A 309 5.82 6.86 7.03
CA SER A 309 6.72 5.74 7.35
C SER A 309 7.92 5.61 6.40
N ALA A 310 7.88 6.29 5.25
CA ALA A 310 8.95 6.36 4.27
C ALA A 310 8.79 7.64 3.44
N ALA A 311 9.86 8.05 2.75
CA ALA A 311 9.83 9.26 1.94
C ALA A 311 8.82 9.16 0.78
N VAL A 312 8.13 10.26 0.49
CA VAL A 312 7.04 10.35 -0.49
C VAL A 312 7.25 11.48 -1.49
N ASN A 313 6.90 11.27 -2.75
CA ASN A 313 6.81 12.28 -3.80
C ASN A 313 5.37 12.72 -4.01
N VAL A 314 5.16 14.03 -4.10
CA VAL A 314 3.88 14.65 -4.42
C VAL A 314 3.88 15.17 -5.85
N VAL A 315 2.86 14.82 -6.63
CA VAL A 315 2.62 15.38 -7.97
C VAL A 315 1.33 16.19 -7.94
N THR A 316 1.42 17.48 -8.26
CA THR A 316 0.31 18.45 -8.16
C THR A 316 -0.31 18.85 -9.50
N THR A 317 0.13 18.25 -10.61
CA THR A 317 -0.32 18.62 -11.97
C THR A 317 -1.81 18.37 -12.21
N GLY A 318 -2.43 17.43 -11.49
CA GLY A 318 -3.87 17.17 -11.52
C GLY A 318 -4.67 17.86 -10.40
N GLY A 319 -3.99 18.64 -9.55
CA GLY A 319 -4.51 19.30 -8.35
C GLY A 319 -3.63 19.02 -7.12
N SER A 320 -3.86 19.75 -6.02
CA SER A 320 -2.96 19.74 -4.86
C SER A 320 -3.61 19.07 -3.64
N PRO A 321 -2.89 18.20 -2.91
CA PRO A 321 -3.43 17.61 -1.68
C PRO A 321 -3.80 18.66 -0.64
N THR A 322 -4.81 18.36 0.17
CA THR A 322 -5.27 19.20 1.26
C THR A 322 -5.63 18.39 2.50
N LEU A 323 -5.55 19.01 3.67
CA LEU A 323 -6.06 18.48 4.93
C LEU A 323 -7.27 19.30 5.37
N GLU A 324 -8.37 18.62 5.67
CA GLU A 324 -9.51 19.24 6.34
C GLU A 324 -9.25 19.31 7.85
N ILE A 325 -9.44 20.49 8.43
CA ILE A 325 -9.11 20.82 9.83
C ILE A 325 -10.35 21.28 10.57
N GLU A 326 -10.50 20.79 11.80
CA GLU A 326 -11.62 21.06 12.69
C GLU A 326 -11.40 22.40 13.41
N THR A 327 -12.09 23.42 12.92
CA THR A 327 -11.94 24.81 13.34
C THR A 327 -13.25 25.39 13.89
N GLY A 328 -14.16 24.55 14.38
CA GLY A 328 -15.42 24.93 14.99
C GLY A 328 -16.59 24.77 14.03
N ASP A 329 -17.51 25.75 14.01
CA ASP A 329 -18.74 25.65 13.21
C ASP A 329 -18.48 25.51 11.69
N THR A 330 -17.34 25.99 11.22
CA THR A 330 -16.90 25.85 9.82
C THR A 330 -15.50 25.27 9.79
N ASP A 331 -15.38 24.08 9.24
CA ASP A 331 -14.10 23.43 8.97
C ASP A 331 -13.33 24.15 7.86
N ARG A 332 -12.01 24.19 8.02
CA ARG A 332 -11.11 24.82 7.06
C ARG A 332 -10.26 23.78 6.35
N THR A 333 -9.51 24.26 5.37
CA THR A 333 -8.64 23.43 4.55
C THR A 333 -7.21 23.95 4.62
N ALA A 334 -6.30 23.13 5.15
CA ALA A 334 -4.87 23.36 5.06
C ALA A 334 -4.34 22.85 3.71
N SER A 335 -3.57 23.68 3.01
CA SER A 335 -3.07 23.38 1.66
C SER A 335 -1.65 22.83 1.69
N TYR A 336 -1.38 21.80 0.90
CA TYR A 336 -0.01 21.27 0.73
C TYR A 336 0.95 22.37 0.29
N SER A 337 2.05 22.55 1.03
CA SER A 337 3.02 23.64 0.81
C SER A 337 4.41 23.12 0.42
N SER A 338 4.88 22.01 1.00
CA SER A 338 6.24 21.48 0.75
C SER A 338 6.44 20.06 1.30
N GLY A 339 7.62 19.47 1.05
CA GLY A 339 8.03 18.20 1.67
C GLY A 339 8.16 17.00 0.71
N SER A 340 7.79 17.16 -0.56
CA SER A 340 8.01 16.15 -1.61
C SER A 340 9.47 15.68 -1.66
N GLY A 341 9.66 14.36 -1.74
CA GLY A 341 10.95 13.68 -1.65
C GLY A 341 11.38 13.29 -0.23
N THR A 342 10.63 13.71 0.80
CA THR A 342 10.97 13.47 2.22
C THR A 342 9.88 12.66 2.93
N THR A 343 10.11 12.29 4.19
CA THR A 343 9.11 11.60 5.04
C THR A 343 8.04 12.55 5.59
N THR A 344 8.19 13.85 5.46
CA THR A 344 7.26 14.82 6.06
C THR A 344 6.69 15.72 4.98
N LEU A 345 5.37 15.77 4.86
CA LEU A 345 4.67 16.74 4.03
C LEU A 345 4.12 17.86 4.90
N ASN A 346 4.35 19.10 4.49
CA ASN A 346 3.88 20.27 5.21
C ASN A 346 2.63 20.82 4.52
N PHE A 347 1.66 21.21 5.33
CA PHE A 347 0.42 21.86 4.93
C PHE A 347 0.29 23.17 5.69
N THR A 348 -0.25 24.21 5.05
CA THR A 348 -0.41 25.52 5.67
C THR A 348 -1.87 25.92 5.73
N TYR A 349 -2.27 26.38 6.91
CA TYR A 349 -3.57 26.98 7.18
C TYR A 349 -3.35 28.38 7.75
N THR A 350 -4.22 29.32 7.37
CA THR A 350 -4.24 30.68 7.92
C THR A 350 -5.55 30.85 8.65
N VAL A 351 -5.49 31.23 9.92
CA VAL A 351 -6.67 31.44 10.76
C VAL A 351 -7.55 32.52 10.14
N GLN A 352 -8.83 32.21 10.01
CA GLN A 352 -9.84 33.12 9.47
C GLN A 352 -10.78 33.58 10.58
N GLU A 353 -11.50 34.67 10.32
CA GLU A 353 -12.54 35.16 11.22
C GLU A 353 -13.61 34.08 11.44
N GLY A 354 -13.98 33.87 12.71
CA GLY A 354 -14.95 32.87 13.15
C GLY A 354 -14.38 31.47 13.40
N ASP A 355 -13.12 31.21 13.06
CA ASP A 355 -12.47 29.93 13.34
C ASP A 355 -12.20 29.80 14.85
N ASN A 356 -12.63 28.72 15.49
CA ASN A 356 -12.48 28.52 16.92
C ASN A 356 -12.18 27.06 17.24
N SER A 357 -11.08 26.80 17.94
CA SER A 357 -10.74 25.44 18.40
C SER A 357 -9.95 25.50 19.70
N ASN A 358 -10.41 24.75 20.71
CA ASN A 358 -9.70 24.62 21.99
C ASN A 358 -8.42 23.77 21.86
N ASP A 359 -8.37 22.92 20.84
CA ASP A 359 -7.18 22.18 20.45
C ASP A 359 -7.35 21.71 19.00
N LEU A 360 -6.58 22.30 18.08
CA LEU A 360 -6.72 22.09 16.65
C LEU A 360 -6.40 20.62 16.30
N ASP A 361 -7.34 19.96 15.62
CA ASP A 361 -7.12 18.62 15.05
C ASP A 361 -7.67 18.55 13.61
N LEU A 362 -7.58 17.37 13.01
CA LEU A 362 -8.18 17.07 11.71
C LEU A 362 -9.65 16.63 11.90
N THR A 363 -10.48 16.75 10.87
CA THR A 363 -11.90 16.35 10.93
C THR A 363 -12.11 14.84 11.07
N GLY A 364 -11.11 14.02 10.69
CA GLY A 364 -11.17 12.57 10.84
C GLY A 364 -10.07 11.80 10.13
N THR A 365 -10.19 10.46 10.14
CA THR A 365 -9.17 9.54 9.59
C THR A 365 -8.96 9.65 8.08
N SER A 366 -9.88 10.32 7.38
CA SER A 366 -9.89 10.49 5.91
C SER A 366 -9.75 11.96 5.48
N ALA A 367 -9.35 12.86 6.39
CA ALA A 367 -9.25 14.30 6.15
C ALA A 367 -8.20 14.69 5.09
N LEU A 368 -7.24 13.80 4.77
CA LEU A 368 -6.27 14.02 3.69
C LEU A 368 -6.87 13.68 2.32
N ALA A 369 -7.22 14.71 1.56
CA ALA A 369 -7.71 14.59 0.20
C ALA A 369 -6.59 14.85 -0.82
N LEU A 370 -6.55 14.08 -1.90
CA LEU A 370 -5.55 14.26 -2.98
C LEU A 370 -5.93 15.36 -3.98
N ASN A 371 -7.23 15.65 -4.13
CA ASN A 371 -7.78 16.61 -5.10
C ASN A 371 -7.22 16.48 -6.52
N GLY A 372 -7.04 15.25 -7.02
CA GLY A 372 -6.48 14.97 -8.35
C GLY A 372 -4.95 14.95 -8.41
N GLY A 373 -4.26 15.33 -7.33
CA GLY A 373 -2.83 15.07 -7.13
C GLY A 373 -2.53 13.62 -6.78
N THR A 374 -1.25 13.31 -6.53
CA THR A 374 -0.83 11.99 -6.04
C THR A 374 0.23 12.12 -4.95
N ILE A 375 0.20 11.21 -3.98
CA ILE A 375 1.26 11.02 -2.97
C ILE A 375 1.73 9.57 -3.10
N LYS A 376 2.99 9.38 -3.47
CA LYS A 376 3.57 8.05 -3.77
C LYS A 376 4.92 7.90 -3.11
N ALA A 377 5.39 6.67 -2.89
CA ALA A 377 6.76 6.44 -2.42
C ALA A 377 7.79 7.16 -3.29
N SER A 378 8.78 7.81 -2.66
CA SER A 378 9.84 8.54 -3.38
C SER A 378 10.92 7.63 -3.96
N THR A 379 11.02 6.40 -3.44
CA THR A 379 11.95 5.36 -3.88
C THR A 379 11.19 4.05 -4.10
N GLY A 380 11.73 3.17 -4.93
CA GLY A 380 11.06 1.92 -5.32
C GLY A 380 9.90 2.18 -6.27
N ALA A 381 8.88 1.30 -6.25
CA ALA A 381 7.88 1.19 -7.30
C ALA A 381 6.80 2.30 -7.35
N ALA A 382 7.05 3.46 -6.71
CA ALA A 382 6.14 4.60 -6.60
C ALA A 382 4.72 4.20 -6.16
N ASN A 383 4.62 3.31 -5.16
CA ASN A 383 3.35 2.87 -4.59
C ASN A 383 2.57 4.05 -4.02
N ASN A 384 1.25 4.06 -4.19
CA ASN A 384 0.37 5.04 -3.54
C ASN A 384 0.55 4.95 -2.03
N ALA A 385 0.65 6.10 -1.37
CA ALA A 385 0.66 6.13 0.09
C ALA A 385 -0.72 5.76 0.65
N ASN A 386 -0.73 5.07 1.79
CA ASN A 386 -1.94 4.92 2.60
C ASN A 386 -2.15 6.23 3.38
N LEU A 387 -3.27 6.89 3.09
CA LEU A 387 -3.61 8.23 3.59
C LEU A 387 -4.45 8.19 4.87
N THR A 388 -4.67 7.00 5.46
CA THR A 388 -5.42 6.86 6.70
C THR A 388 -4.67 7.54 7.84
N LEU A 389 -5.34 8.47 8.51
CA LEU A 389 -4.82 9.23 9.64
C LEU A 389 -5.23 8.57 10.96
N ALA A 390 -4.58 8.95 12.06
CA ALA A 390 -5.08 8.65 13.39
C ALA A 390 -6.45 9.31 13.61
N SER A 391 -7.30 8.71 14.45
CA SER A 391 -8.54 9.35 14.87
C SER A 391 -8.22 10.63 15.67
N PRO A 392 -9.01 11.70 15.55
CA PRO A 392 -8.80 12.92 16.34
C PRO A 392 -8.76 12.63 17.84
N GLY A 393 -7.83 13.27 18.54
CA GLY A 393 -7.51 13.04 19.96
C GLY A 393 -6.89 11.68 20.31
N ALA A 394 -6.62 10.80 19.35
CA ALA A 394 -5.91 9.53 19.59
C ALA A 394 -4.39 9.70 19.45
N ALA A 395 -3.63 8.73 19.97
CA ALA A 395 -2.17 8.75 19.87
C ALA A 395 -1.68 9.00 18.44
N ASN A 396 -0.77 9.95 18.28
CA ASN A 396 -0.22 10.44 17.01
C ASN A 396 -1.16 11.30 16.13
N SER A 397 -2.33 11.73 16.63
CA SER A 397 -3.14 12.79 15.99
C SER A 397 -2.52 14.18 16.22
N LEU A 398 -3.07 15.22 15.56
CA LEU A 398 -2.55 16.56 15.72
C LEU A 398 -2.77 17.08 17.15
N GLY A 399 -3.98 16.93 17.70
CA GLY A 399 -4.31 17.36 19.07
C GLY A 399 -3.62 16.53 20.17
N ASP A 400 -3.23 15.28 19.88
CA ASP A 400 -2.37 14.51 20.81
C ASP A 400 -0.93 15.05 20.84
N ASN A 401 -0.43 15.51 19.69
CA ASN A 401 0.98 15.89 19.52
C ASN A 401 1.28 17.37 19.78
N LYS A 402 0.28 18.25 19.69
CA LYS A 402 0.42 19.71 19.77
C LYS A 402 -0.80 20.30 20.47
N ALA A 403 -0.55 21.35 21.25
CA ALA A 403 -1.60 22.12 21.91
C ALA A 403 -1.73 23.46 21.18
N LEU A 404 -2.61 23.49 20.17
CA LEU A 404 -2.83 24.66 19.30
C LEU A 404 -4.24 25.18 19.51
N VAL A 405 -4.37 26.30 20.21
CA VAL A 405 -5.66 26.97 20.42
C VAL A 405 -5.87 27.96 19.28
N ILE A 406 -7.01 27.89 18.61
CA ILE A 406 -7.42 28.85 17.57
C ILE A 406 -8.52 29.74 18.13
N ASP A 407 -8.28 31.05 18.07
CA ASP A 407 -9.23 32.09 18.47
C ASP A 407 -9.38 33.13 17.37
N GLY A 408 -10.31 32.85 16.45
CA GLY A 408 -10.68 33.71 15.34
C GLY A 408 -11.82 34.66 15.66
N SER A 409 -12.23 34.78 16.94
CA SER A 409 -13.28 35.69 17.35
C SER A 409 -12.74 37.12 17.45
N ALA A 410 -13.38 38.07 16.76
CA ALA A 410 -12.99 39.47 16.86
C ALA A 410 -13.50 40.06 18.20
N PRO A 411 -12.69 40.88 18.90
CA PRO A 411 -13.15 41.57 20.08
C PRO A 411 -14.27 42.57 19.73
N THR A 412 -15.28 42.65 20.59
CA THR A 412 -16.45 43.52 20.44
C THR A 412 -16.65 44.39 21.67
N ILE A 413 -17.38 45.49 21.50
CA ILE A 413 -17.81 46.39 22.57
C ILE A 413 -19.33 46.55 22.53
N ALA A 414 -19.97 46.35 23.67
CA ALA A 414 -21.37 46.67 23.89
C ALA A 414 -21.47 47.92 24.77
N ILE A 415 -22.34 48.85 24.40
CA ILE A 415 -22.58 50.09 25.13
C ILE A 415 -24.04 50.06 25.57
N ALA A 416 -24.26 50.25 26.87
CA ALA A 416 -25.58 50.41 27.46
C ALA A 416 -25.63 51.71 28.25
N ASP A 417 -26.81 52.24 28.47
CA ASP A 417 -27.03 53.39 29.35
C ASP A 417 -28.19 53.14 30.32
N ASP A 418 -28.30 53.95 31.37
CA ASP A 418 -29.31 53.80 32.41
C ASP A 418 -30.57 54.65 32.19
N ASP A 419 -30.62 55.46 31.11
CA ASP A 419 -31.78 56.27 30.75
C ASP A 419 -32.73 55.48 29.84
N ALA A 420 -33.78 54.91 30.43
CA ALA A 420 -34.71 54.03 29.73
C ALA A 420 -35.53 54.70 28.59
N ASP A 421 -35.52 56.03 28.47
CA ASP A 421 -36.25 56.77 27.42
C ASP A 421 -35.33 57.31 26.31
N ASP A 422 -34.02 57.01 26.35
CA ASP A 422 -33.01 57.45 25.36
C ASP A 422 -33.10 58.96 25.00
N SER A 423 -33.51 59.83 25.95
CA SER A 423 -33.88 61.22 25.64
C SER A 423 -33.32 62.23 26.64
N LEU A 424 -32.02 62.47 26.51
CA LEU A 424 -31.32 63.48 27.33
C LEU A 424 -31.60 64.91 26.83
N SER A 425 -32.13 65.76 27.70
CA SER A 425 -32.23 67.20 27.50
C SER A 425 -31.00 67.94 28.04
N ILE A 426 -30.89 69.23 27.73
CA ILE A 426 -29.77 70.06 28.22
C ILE A 426 -29.76 70.07 29.75
N GLY A 427 -28.69 69.53 30.33
CA GLY A 427 -28.48 69.45 31.77
C GLY A 427 -28.72 68.06 32.38
N ASP A 428 -29.28 67.13 31.61
CA ASP A 428 -29.46 65.74 32.04
C ASP A 428 -28.17 64.93 31.95
N THR A 429 -28.09 63.85 32.72
CA THR A 429 -26.94 62.93 32.76
C THR A 429 -27.43 61.49 32.75
N SER A 430 -26.79 60.61 31.99
CA SER A 430 -26.98 59.14 32.00
C SER A 430 -25.65 58.44 32.24
N THR A 431 -25.68 57.28 32.87
CA THR A 431 -24.53 56.41 33.13
C THR A 431 -24.35 55.46 31.96
N LEU A 432 -23.28 55.64 31.18
CA LEU A 432 -22.88 54.67 30.16
C LEU A 432 -22.12 53.51 30.81
N THR A 433 -22.42 52.29 30.40
CA THR A 433 -21.64 51.09 30.71
C THR A 433 -21.06 50.52 29.43
N PHE A 434 -19.74 50.43 29.36
CA PHE A 434 -19.04 49.78 28.25
C PHE A 434 -18.66 48.36 28.67
N THR A 435 -19.04 47.36 27.87
CA THR A 435 -18.71 45.95 28.09
C THR A 435 -17.91 45.42 26.90
N LEU A 436 -16.67 45.05 27.12
CA LEU A 436 -15.80 44.42 26.13
C LEU A 436 -16.00 42.90 26.15
N SER A 437 -15.96 42.24 24.99
CA SER A 437 -15.97 40.77 24.93
C SER A 437 -14.66 40.14 25.39
N GLU A 438 -13.58 40.93 25.38
CA GLU A 438 -12.24 40.54 25.81
C GLU A 438 -11.62 41.60 26.71
N ALA A 439 -10.72 41.17 27.58
CA ALA A 439 -10.04 42.09 28.49
C ALA A 439 -9.15 43.08 27.71
N SER A 440 -9.27 44.37 28.02
CA SER A 440 -8.34 45.40 27.54
C SER A 440 -7.50 45.93 28.70
N THR A 441 -6.26 46.33 28.39
CA THR A 441 -5.35 46.98 29.35
C THR A 441 -5.20 48.48 29.15
N ASP A 442 -5.73 49.01 28.05
CA ASP A 442 -5.50 50.37 27.58
C ASP A 442 -6.77 51.11 27.13
N PHE A 443 -7.95 50.48 27.23
CA PHE A 443 -9.22 51.16 26.97
C PHE A 443 -9.50 52.22 28.03
N ILE A 444 -9.46 53.49 27.62
CA ILE A 444 -9.58 54.67 28.48
C ILE A 444 -10.58 55.67 27.91
N GLU A 445 -11.00 56.64 28.72
CA GLU A 445 -12.00 57.65 28.34
C GLU A 445 -11.67 58.38 27.02
N SER A 446 -10.39 58.64 26.74
CA SER A 446 -9.98 59.31 25.50
C SER A 446 -10.18 58.50 24.22
N ASP A 447 -10.42 57.20 24.33
CA ASP A 447 -10.72 56.33 23.18
C ASP A 447 -12.17 56.51 22.71
N VAL A 448 -13.02 57.15 23.51
CA VAL A 448 -14.44 57.36 23.22
C VAL A 448 -14.71 58.82 22.89
N SER A 449 -15.16 59.08 21.67
CA SER A 449 -15.67 60.40 21.28
C SER A 449 -17.19 60.47 21.44
N VAL A 450 -17.68 61.45 22.20
CA VAL A 450 -19.11 61.71 22.36
C VAL A 450 -19.50 63.00 21.64
N SER A 451 -20.68 63.01 21.01
CA SER A 451 -21.27 64.17 20.34
C SER A 451 -22.50 64.62 21.12
N GLY A 452 -22.73 65.94 21.25
CA GLY A 452 -23.88 66.50 21.97
C GLY A 452 -23.74 66.54 23.50
N GLY A 453 -22.61 66.11 24.05
CA GLY A 453 -22.33 66.09 25.49
C GLY A 453 -20.84 65.93 25.79
N ALA A 454 -20.52 65.57 27.03
CA ALA A 454 -19.17 65.23 27.47
C ALA A 454 -19.20 63.98 28.35
N LEU A 455 -18.19 63.12 28.23
CA LEU A 455 -17.94 62.05 29.20
C LEU A 455 -17.37 62.66 30.48
N SER A 456 -17.65 62.00 31.60
CA SER A 456 -17.07 62.32 32.90
C SER A 456 -17.17 61.10 33.82
N ASN A 457 -16.38 61.09 34.90
CA ASN A 457 -16.40 60.04 35.93
C ASN A 457 -16.08 58.62 35.44
N TRP A 458 -15.24 58.48 34.40
CA TRP A 458 -14.81 57.19 33.85
C TRP A 458 -14.20 56.28 34.93
N THR A 459 -14.70 55.04 35.04
CA THR A 459 -14.26 54.10 36.08
C THR A 459 -14.19 52.67 35.55
N ALA A 460 -13.00 52.09 35.45
CA ALA A 460 -12.87 50.66 35.16
C ALA A 460 -13.43 49.82 36.33
N VAL A 461 -14.50 49.08 36.08
CA VAL A 461 -15.14 48.15 37.04
C VAL A 461 -14.41 46.79 37.02
N SER A 462 -13.97 46.36 35.85
CA SER A 462 -13.14 45.16 35.63
C SER A 462 -12.29 45.31 34.36
N SER A 463 -11.52 44.30 33.97
CA SER A 463 -10.75 44.35 32.72
C SER A 463 -11.63 44.35 31.46
N THR A 464 -12.93 44.03 31.58
CA THR A 464 -13.89 43.99 30.48
C THR A 464 -15.08 44.96 30.67
N SER A 465 -15.11 45.75 31.74
CA SER A 465 -16.25 46.64 32.03
C SER A 465 -15.80 47.97 32.60
N TYR A 466 -16.30 49.06 32.01
CA TYR A 466 -15.88 50.45 32.24
C TYR A 466 -17.08 51.39 32.36
#